data_AF-A0A7F5RGH3-F1
#
_entry.id   AF-A0A7F5RGH3-F1
#
_cell.length_a   1.000
_cell.length_b   1.000
_cell.length_c   1.000
_cell.angle_alpha   90.00
_cell.angle_beta   90.00
_cell.angle_gamma   90.00
#
_symmetry.space_group_name_H-M   'P 1'
#
loop_
_entity.id
_entity.type
_entity.pdbx_description
1 polymer ?
#
loop_
_entity_poly.entity_id
_entity_poly.type
_entity_poly.pdbx_seq_one_letter_code
_entity_poly.pdbx_strand_id
1 'polypeptide(L)'
;MASEKPGSIEHDDSGFVALEDSLLSMENIDRASPDIWPEKIPGMSDFMHSFSPPNSTKPPYSKTFTPEDQNYLLQLASLPLGNLIAKVKELHDVAYQLGVEEAKEMTRGKYLNLFNRKKRNI
;
A
#
# COMPACT_ATOMS: atom_id res chain seq x y z
N MET A 1 67.74 -19.06 -4.06
CA MET A 1 67.33 -17.65 -4.23
C MET A 1 65.83 -17.63 -4.43
N ALA A 2 65.14 -16.78 -3.68
CA ALA A 2 63.70 -16.78 -3.49
C ALA A 2 62.92 -16.45 -4.78
N SER A 3 61.77 -17.09 -4.96
CA SER A 3 60.75 -16.71 -5.93
C SER A 3 59.52 -16.27 -5.12
N GLU A 4 59.33 -14.96 -4.99
CA GLU A 4 58.15 -14.37 -4.35
C GLU A 4 56.98 -14.36 -5.34
N LYS A 5 55.85 -14.92 -4.91
CA LYS A 5 54.58 -14.95 -5.64
C LYS A 5 53.69 -13.85 -5.06
N PRO A 6 53.14 -12.92 -5.87
CA PRO A 6 52.41 -11.76 -5.36
C PRO A 6 51.04 -12.15 -4.81
N GLY A 7 50.63 -11.38 -3.79
CA GLY A 7 49.53 -11.62 -2.87
C GLY A 7 48.21 -12.05 -3.50
N SER A 8 47.67 -13.13 -2.97
CA SER A 8 46.25 -13.44 -3.02
C SER A 8 45.55 -12.50 -2.04
N ILE A 9 44.74 -11.57 -2.55
CA ILE A 9 43.77 -10.83 -1.73
C ILE A 9 42.71 -11.84 -1.32
N GLU A 10 42.71 -12.20 -0.05
CA GLU A 10 41.63 -12.95 0.57
C GLU A 10 40.40 -12.03 0.59
N HIS A 11 39.44 -12.32 -0.29
CA HIS A 11 38.11 -11.71 -0.23
C HIS A 11 37.44 -12.30 1.02
N ASP A 12 37.42 -11.52 2.09
CA ASP A 12 36.70 -11.85 3.32
C ASP A 12 35.19 -11.75 3.04
N ASP A 13 34.65 -12.79 2.40
CA ASP A 13 33.23 -12.98 2.06
C ASP A 13 32.35 -13.03 3.34
N SER A 14 32.98 -13.32 4.49
CA SER A 14 32.32 -13.47 5.79
C SER A 14 31.73 -12.15 6.33
N GLY A 15 32.34 -11.00 5.99
CA GLY A 15 31.82 -9.69 6.38
C GLY A 15 30.61 -9.24 5.55
N PHE A 16 30.48 -9.73 4.32
CA PHE A 16 29.39 -9.36 3.42
C PHE A 16 28.09 -10.08 3.80
N VAL A 17 28.17 -11.38 4.09
CA VAL A 17 27.01 -12.15 4.57
C VAL A 17 26.48 -11.65 5.92
N ALA A 18 27.36 -11.19 6.82
CA ALA A 18 26.96 -10.60 8.10
C ALA A 18 26.23 -9.25 7.95
N LEU A 19 26.62 -8.45 6.93
CA LEU A 19 25.92 -7.21 6.58
C LEU A 19 24.56 -7.50 5.94
N GLU A 20 24.49 -8.48 5.03
CA GLU A 20 23.24 -8.92 4.39
C GLU A 20 22.23 -9.43 5.42
N ASP A 21 22.69 -10.22 6.40
CA ASP A 21 21.87 -10.66 7.54
C ASP A 21 21.41 -9.51 8.43
N SER A 22 22.22 -8.46 8.58
CA SER A 22 21.82 -7.25 9.31
C SER A 22 20.82 -6.36 8.54
N LEU A 23 20.73 -6.50 7.22
CA LEU A 23 19.79 -5.77 6.38
C LEU A 23 18.43 -6.48 6.25
N LEU A 24 18.37 -7.75 6.65
CA LEU A 24 17.13 -8.51 6.75
C LEU A 24 16.32 -8.04 7.97
N SER A 25 15.26 -7.29 7.72
CA SER A 25 14.30 -6.94 8.78
C SER A 25 13.48 -8.17 9.17
N MET A 26 13.59 -8.61 10.43
CA MET A 26 12.72 -9.64 11.02
C MET A 26 11.38 -9.05 11.54
N GLU A 27 11.05 -7.81 11.16
CA GLU A 27 9.82 -7.16 11.59
C GLU A 27 8.60 -7.87 10.99
N ASN A 28 7.80 -8.52 11.84
CA ASN A 28 6.49 -8.97 11.44
C ASN A 28 5.54 -7.77 11.42
N ILE A 29 5.25 -7.28 10.22
CA ILE A 29 4.20 -6.28 9.99
C ILE A 29 2.84 -6.99 10.07
N ASP A 30 2.44 -7.44 11.27
CA ASP A 30 1.09 -7.93 11.60
C ASP A 30 0.05 -6.79 11.55
N ARG A 31 0.30 -5.75 10.75
CA ARG A 31 -0.71 -4.81 10.31
C ARG A 31 -1.48 -5.52 9.21
N ALA A 32 -2.42 -6.38 9.59
CA ALA A 32 -3.55 -6.63 8.74
C ALA A 32 -4.05 -5.26 8.25
N SER A 33 -4.17 -5.10 6.93
CA SER A 33 -4.71 -3.86 6.38
C SER A 33 -5.99 -3.53 7.15
N PRO A 34 -6.15 -2.29 7.65
CA PRO A 34 -7.30 -1.94 8.46
C PRO A 34 -8.58 -2.46 7.80
N ASP A 35 -9.42 -3.15 8.57
CA ASP A 35 -10.72 -3.59 8.07
C ASP A 35 -11.44 -2.34 7.56
N ILE A 36 -11.61 -2.27 6.22
CA ILE A 36 -12.15 -1.10 5.51
C ILE A 36 -13.53 -0.74 6.10
N TRP A 37 -14.23 -1.75 6.63
CA TRP A 37 -15.47 -1.62 7.37
C TRP A 37 -15.40 -2.49 8.65
N PRO A 38 -15.51 -1.91 9.86
CA PRO A 38 -15.47 -2.69 11.10
C PRO A 38 -16.68 -3.64 11.26
N GLU A 39 -17.78 -3.38 10.54
CA GLU A 39 -18.93 -4.28 10.46
C GLU A 39 -18.86 -5.15 9.19
N LYS A 40 -18.82 -6.47 9.35
CA LYS A 40 -18.88 -7.41 8.22
C LYS A 40 -20.29 -7.41 7.62
N ILE A 41 -20.48 -6.71 6.49
CA ILE A 41 -21.75 -6.68 5.76
C ILE A 41 -21.88 -7.97 4.91
N PRO A 42 -22.85 -8.85 5.17
CA PRO A 42 -23.03 -10.08 4.39
C PRO A 42 -23.26 -9.78 2.90
N GLY A 43 -22.61 -10.54 2.02
CA GLY A 43 -22.71 -10.36 0.57
C GLY A 43 -21.84 -9.24 -0.03
N MET A 44 -21.18 -8.41 0.78
CA MET A 44 -20.33 -7.32 0.30
C MET A 44 -19.07 -7.83 -0.41
N SER A 45 -18.41 -8.87 0.14
CA SER A 45 -17.22 -9.46 -0.50
C SER A 45 -17.58 -10.02 -1.88
N ASP A 46 -18.68 -10.75 -1.98
CA ASP A 46 -19.20 -11.28 -3.24
C ASP A 46 -19.55 -10.17 -4.25
N PHE A 47 -20.11 -9.07 -3.76
CA PHE A 47 -20.40 -7.88 -4.55
C PHE A 47 -19.11 -7.24 -5.09
N MET A 48 -18.10 -7.00 -4.25
CA MET A 48 -16.81 -6.43 -4.67
C MET A 48 -16.12 -7.26 -5.75
N HIS A 49 -16.08 -8.58 -5.61
CA HIS A 49 -15.48 -9.47 -6.61
C HIS A 49 -16.20 -9.39 -7.97
N SER A 50 -17.47 -8.99 -8.01
CA SER A 50 -18.21 -8.83 -9.27
C SER A 50 -17.82 -7.58 -10.07
N PHE A 51 -17.23 -6.57 -9.42
CA PHE A 51 -16.72 -5.36 -10.07
C PHE A 51 -15.20 -5.41 -10.28
N SER A 52 -14.50 -6.36 -9.66
CA SER A 52 -13.08 -6.57 -9.92
C SER A 52 -12.90 -7.18 -11.31
N PRO A 53 -12.12 -6.54 -12.21
CA PRO A 53 -11.79 -7.14 -13.49
C PRO A 53 -11.09 -8.49 -13.26
N PRO A 54 -11.44 -9.55 -14.01
CA PRO A 54 -10.84 -10.87 -13.82
C PRO A 54 -9.31 -10.90 -14.00
N ASN A 55 -8.74 -9.87 -14.64
CA ASN A 55 -7.33 -9.78 -15.01
C ASN A 55 -6.61 -8.51 -14.51
N SER A 56 -7.06 -7.88 -13.42
CA SER A 56 -6.28 -6.80 -12.79
C SER A 56 -5.07 -7.38 -12.04
N THR A 57 -4.09 -7.89 -12.78
CA THR A 57 -2.84 -8.46 -12.25
C THR A 57 -1.89 -7.41 -11.71
N LYS A 58 -2.16 -6.13 -12.01
CA LYS A 58 -1.32 -5.05 -11.52
C LYS A 58 -1.91 -4.46 -10.25
N PRO A 59 -1.11 -4.32 -9.18
CA PRO A 59 -1.59 -3.73 -7.95
C PRO A 59 -2.01 -2.26 -8.17
N PRO A 60 -2.90 -1.70 -7.36
CA PRO A 60 -3.39 -0.32 -7.55
C PRO A 60 -2.28 0.75 -7.57
N TYR A 61 -1.12 0.46 -6.98
CA TYR A 61 0.08 1.29 -6.97
C TYR A 61 0.98 1.12 -8.22
N SER A 62 0.64 0.23 -9.15
CA SER A 62 1.39 0.04 -10.40
C SER A 62 1.08 1.10 -11.47
N LYS A 63 0.34 2.15 -11.12
CA LYS A 63 -0.02 3.20 -12.07
C LYS A 63 1.24 3.95 -12.48
N THR A 64 1.39 4.18 -13.78
CA THR A 64 2.48 5.01 -14.30
C THR A 64 2.27 6.45 -13.85
N PHE A 65 3.32 7.08 -13.34
CA PHE A 65 3.28 8.48 -12.91
C PHE A 65 3.01 9.37 -14.12
N THR A 66 1.95 10.16 -14.06
CA THR A 66 1.65 11.18 -15.07
C THR A 66 2.60 12.37 -14.89
N PRO A 67 2.82 13.20 -15.93
CA PRO A 67 3.63 14.40 -15.77
C PRO A 67 3.04 15.36 -14.72
N GLU A 68 1.73 15.36 -14.51
CA GLU A 68 1.04 16.11 -13.47
C GLU A 68 1.43 15.60 -12.08
N ASP A 69 1.45 14.28 -11.89
CA ASP A 69 1.89 13.66 -10.64
C ASP A 69 3.35 14.03 -10.34
N GLN A 70 4.23 14.02 -11.35
CA GLN A 70 5.64 14.40 -11.21
C GLN A 70 5.77 15.84 -10.72
N ASN A 71 5.01 16.76 -11.31
CA ASN A 71 5.00 18.16 -10.91
C ASN A 71 4.51 18.32 -9.47
N TYR A 72 3.42 17.65 -9.11
CA TYR A 72 2.88 17.70 -7.75
C TYR A 72 3.86 17.18 -6.70
N LEU A 73 4.58 16.10 -7.00
CA LEU A 73 5.62 15.57 -6.12
C LEU A 73 6.75 16.58 -5.91
N LEU A 74 7.21 17.25 -6.98
CA LEU A 74 8.22 18.30 -6.88
C LEU A 74 7.73 19.50 -6.06
N GLN A 75 6.46 19.89 -6.25
CA GLN A 75 5.84 20.94 -5.44
C GLN A 75 5.85 20.57 -3.96
N LEU A 76 5.45 19.34 -3.60
CA LEU A 76 5.48 18.87 -2.22
C LEU A 76 6.90 18.82 -1.65
N ALA A 77 7.90 18.37 -2.43
CA ALA A 77 9.30 18.34 -2.01
C ALA A 77 9.90 19.73 -1.77
N SER A 78 9.38 20.75 -2.46
CA SER A 78 9.80 22.15 -2.29
C SER A 78 9.21 22.83 -1.06
N LEU A 79 8.23 22.22 -0.38
CA LEU A 79 7.55 22.85 0.76
C LEU A 79 8.46 22.92 1.99
N PRO A 80 8.44 24.05 2.73
CA PRO A 80 9.02 24.10 4.07
C PRO A 80 8.36 23.08 5.00
N LEU A 81 9.12 22.55 5.98
CA LEU A 81 8.65 21.51 6.90
C LEU A 81 7.29 21.83 7.57
N GLY A 82 7.08 23.07 7.99
CA GLY A 82 5.81 23.50 8.60
C GLY A 82 4.62 23.35 7.63
N ASN A 83 4.81 23.69 6.36
CA ASN A 83 3.78 23.57 5.34
C ASN A 83 3.55 22.10 4.95
N LEU A 84 4.61 21.29 4.94
CA LEU A 84 4.50 19.85 4.70
C LEU A 84 3.67 19.18 5.81
N ILE A 85 3.94 19.50 7.08
CA ILE A 85 3.15 18.98 8.22
C ILE A 85 1.69 19.42 8.12
N ALA A 86 1.44 20.70 7.78
CA ALA A 86 0.08 21.19 7.58
C ALA A 86 -0.64 20.43 6.45
N LYS A 87 0.04 20.13 5.34
CA LYS A 87 -0.51 19.32 4.26
C LYS A 87 -0.78 17.87 4.66
N VAL A 88 0.08 17.26 5.46
CA VAL A 88 -0.17 15.92 6.02
C VAL A 88 -1.41 15.93 6.91
N LYS A 89 -1.58 16.95 7.76
CA LYS A 89 -2.77 17.10 8.59
C LYS A 89 -4.03 17.31 7.75
N GLU A 90 -3.98 18.16 6.74
CA GLU A 90 -5.10 18.38 5.81
C GLU A 90 -5.52 17.07 5.13
N LEU A 91 -4.54 16.29 4.63
CA LEU A 91 -4.82 15.01 4.00
C LEU A 91 -5.43 14.00 4.98
N HIS A 92 -4.96 13.98 6.22
CA HIS A 92 -5.55 13.17 7.28
C HIS A 92 -7.02 13.56 7.56
N ASP A 93 -7.30 14.86 7.67
CA ASP A 93 -8.65 15.37 7.92
C ASP A 93 -9.59 15.02 6.75
N VAL A 94 -9.11 15.13 5.50
CA VAL A 94 -9.85 14.70 4.30
C VAL A 94 -10.10 13.20 4.29
N ALA A 95 -9.08 12.38 4.57
CA ALA A 95 -9.21 10.93 4.62
C ALA A 95 -10.21 10.47 5.69
N TYR A 96 -10.22 11.13 6.85
CA TYR A 96 -11.21 10.89 7.90
C TYR A 96 -12.63 11.20 7.42
N GLN A 97 -12.85 12.38 6.84
CA GLN A 97 -14.16 12.80 6.34
C GLN A 97 -14.67 11.84 5.25
N LEU A 98 -13.79 11.44 4.33
CA LEU A 98 -14.12 10.47 3.28
C LEU A 98 -14.54 9.13 3.91
N GLY A 99 -13.81 8.63 4.90
CA GLY A 99 -14.16 7.39 5.59
C GLY A 99 -15.54 7.44 6.26
N VAL A 100 -15.92 8.57 6.85
CA VAL A 100 -17.26 8.78 7.43
C VAL A 100 -18.35 8.75 6.35
N GLU A 101 -18.11 9.40 5.21
CA GLU A 101 -19.06 9.44 4.10
C GLU A 101 -19.23 8.06 3.44
N GLU A 102 -18.13 7.37 3.20
CA GLU A 102 -18.14 6.01 2.69
C GLU A 102 -18.89 5.06 3.65
N ALA A 103 -18.70 5.18 4.98
CA ALA A 103 -19.42 4.37 5.98
C ALA A 103 -20.94 4.55 5.90
N LYS A 104 -21.37 5.79 5.70
CA LYS A 104 -22.77 6.14 5.55
C LYS A 104 -23.35 5.52 4.29
N GLU A 105 -22.63 5.60 3.17
CA GLU A 105 -23.10 5.05 1.90
C GLU A 105 -23.12 3.51 1.93
N MET A 106 -22.15 2.88 2.59
CA MET A 106 -22.13 1.43 2.83
C MET A 106 -23.33 0.97 3.65
N THR A 107 -23.64 1.68 4.73
CA THR A 107 -24.81 1.41 5.57
C THR A 107 -26.11 1.60 4.77
N ARG A 108 -26.19 2.63 3.93
CA ARG A 108 -27.32 2.85 3.03
C ARG A 108 -27.47 1.70 2.03
N GLY A 109 -26.37 1.23 1.44
CA GLY A 109 -26.33 0.08 0.55
C GLY A 109 -26.89 -1.19 1.19
N LYS A 110 -26.58 -1.40 2.48
CA LYS A 110 -27.10 -2.50 3.30
C LYS A 110 -28.62 -2.41 3.45
N TYR A 111 -29.17 -1.25 3.83
CA TYR A 111 -30.62 -1.07 3.96
C TYR A 111 -31.39 -1.21 2.65
N LEU A 112 -30.76 -0.83 1.54
CA LEU A 112 -31.31 -1.00 0.20
C LEU A 112 -31.09 -2.42 -0.37
N ASN A 113 -30.50 -3.33 0.40
CA ASN A 113 -30.24 -4.72 0.01
C ASN A 113 -29.40 -4.87 -1.28
N LEU A 114 -28.49 -3.92 -1.60
CA LEU A 114 -27.66 -4.00 -2.81
C LEU A 114 -26.71 -5.20 -2.80
N PHE A 115 -26.26 -5.61 -1.62
CA PHE A 115 -25.31 -6.70 -1.44
C PHE A 115 -25.97 -8.10 -1.46
N ASN A 116 -27.30 -8.16 -1.35
CA ASN A 116 -28.05 -9.41 -1.40
C ASN A 116 -28.33 -9.79 -2.86
N ARG A 117 -27.47 -10.61 -3.45
CA ARG A 117 -27.78 -11.24 -4.73
C ARG A 117 -28.90 -12.27 -4.54
N LYS A 118 -30.14 -11.88 -4.84
CA LYS A 118 -31.22 -12.85 -5.08
C LYS A 118 -30.71 -13.77 -6.18
N LYS A 119 -30.56 -15.08 -5.92
CA LYS A 119 -30.38 -16.07 -6.98
C LYS A 119 -31.55 -15.86 -7.95
N ARG A 120 -31.30 -15.21 -9.09
CA ARG A 120 -32.24 -15.22 -10.20
C ARG A 120 -32.24 -16.67 -10.67
N ASN A 121 -33.18 -17.45 -10.15
CA ASN A 121 -33.51 -18.74 -10.70
C ASN A 121 -34.02 -18.46 -12.12
N ILE A 122 -33.13 -18.69 -13.10
CA ILE A 122 -33.49 -18.84 -14.51
C ILE A 122 -33.77 -20.33 -14.71
#